data_AF-A0A7W2SEQ3-F1
#
_entry.id   AF-A0A7W2SEQ3-F1
#
_cell.length_a   1.000
_cell.length_b   1.000
_cell.length_c   1.000
_cell.angle_alpha   90.00
_cell.angle_beta   90.00
_cell.angle_gamma   90.00
#
_symmetry.space_group_name_H-M   'P 1'
#
loop_
_entity.id
_entity.type
_entity.pdbx_description
1 polymer ?
#
loop_
_entity_poly.entity_id
_entity_poly.type
_entity_poly.pdbx_seq_one_letter_code
_entity_poly.pdbx_strand_id
1 'polypeptide(L)'
;MKKIIFTTTVFTLIVCGFSHAGIIKEVESDEKCSTTSVQITGITAVAAAGGNIVPANKVIDSTSCLGFVTYPDNDWGNNPKPNMGGLGDGLLNSEAVLKGQGQDKDSYYVPGDYFLTNDRDSMVNLDGIGEANDPGWIRLGGAETTSGGEWNFKYDSIGNYNLGSVIDMSFIDNGTWSLAVDPSAIEFVTKALGRPSVFDHLAFVMKGPNSGGNDDGSWAIYDFNFYDLIDDDKLNISFGDTTYKFEGTWDKDMFIKNNALSHMSVWAHDPPVAQDVPEPSTLAIFVLGIIGLVSRRFNKHL
;
A
#
# COMPACT_ATOMS: atom_id res chain seq x y z
N MET A 1 -4.38 43.65 68.95
CA MET A 1 -5.49 44.07 68.05
C MET A 1 -5.35 43.31 66.73
N LYS A 2 -6.46 42.71 66.28
CA LYS A 2 -6.59 41.86 65.08
C LYS A 2 -6.27 42.63 63.78
N LYS A 3 -5.81 41.91 62.75
CA LYS A 3 -6.14 42.06 61.31
C LYS A 3 -5.63 40.79 60.60
N ILE A 4 -6.46 39.74 60.52
CA ILE A 4 -7.34 39.37 59.38
C ILE A 4 -6.54 39.17 58.08
N ILE A 5 -6.30 37.89 57.80
CA ILE A 5 -5.80 37.30 56.56
C ILE A 5 -6.95 37.32 55.54
N PHE A 6 -6.70 37.79 54.32
CA PHE A 6 -7.57 37.49 53.18
C PHE A 6 -6.74 36.88 52.05
N THR A 7 -7.09 35.63 51.80
CA THR A 7 -6.57 34.70 50.82
C THR A 7 -7.02 35.13 49.42
N THR A 8 -6.09 35.39 48.50
CA THR A 8 -6.41 35.54 47.08
C THR A 8 -6.20 34.18 46.42
N THR A 9 -7.26 33.39 46.38
CA THR A 9 -7.33 32.15 45.60
C THR A 9 -7.40 32.54 44.13
N VAL A 10 -6.31 32.32 43.39
CA VAL A 10 -6.28 32.43 41.92
C VAL A 10 -6.99 31.20 41.36
N PHE A 11 -8.21 31.41 40.87
CA PHE A 11 -8.98 30.41 40.13
C PHE A 11 -8.50 30.45 38.66
N THR A 12 -7.49 29.65 38.32
CA THR A 12 -7.11 29.45 36.92
C THR A 12 -8.06 28.40 36.33
N LEU A 13 -9.08 28.86 35.62
CA LEU A 13 -9.94 28.03 34.78
C LEU A 13 -9.08 27.44 33.66
N ILE A 14 -8.71 26.17 33.77
CA ILE A 14 -8.16 25.40 32.66
C ILE A 14 -9.30 25.22 31.66
N VAL A 15 -9.22 25.94 30.55
CA VAL A 15 -10.04 25.68 29.36
C VAL A 15 -9.54 24.35 28.81
N CYS A 16 -10.20 23.25 29.19
CA CYS A 16 -10.13 22.01 28.43
C CYS A 16 -10.81 22.28 27.08
N GLY A 17 -10.03 22.71 26.09
CA GLY A 17 -10.45 22.64 24.71
C GLY A 17 -10.72 21.18 24.39
N PHE A 18 -11.97 20.84 24.14
CA PHE A 18 -12.31 19.55 23.55
C PHE A 18 -11.70 19.51 22.16
N SER A 19 -10.52 18.91 22.03
CA SER A 19 -10.01 18.46 20.73
C SER A 19 -11.01 17.43 20.21
N HIS A 20 -11.79 17.80 19.19
CA HIS A 20 -12.54 16.83 18.41
C HIS A 20 -11.51 15.99 17.64
N ALA A 21 -11.16 14.82 18.17
CA ALA A 21 -10.55 13.78 17.36
C ALA A 21 -11.65 13.26 16.42
N GLY A 22 -11.64 13.70 15.16
CA GLY A 22 -12.43 13.02 14.13
C GLY A 22 -11.95 11.57 14.05
N ILE A 23 -12.89 10.63 14.00
CA ILE A 23 -12.55 9.22 13.80
C ILE A 23 -12.20 9.07 12.32
N ILE A 24 -10.99 8.59 12.03
CA ILE A 24 -10.65 8.12 10.68
C ILE A 24 -11.21 6.70 10.57
N LYS A 25 -11.98 6.44 9.51
CA LYS A 25 -12.66 5.18 9.24
C LYS A 25 -11.99 4.46 8.08
N GLU A 26 -12.07 3.14 8.06
CA GLU A 26 -11.75 2.37 6.87
C GLU A 26 -12.77 2.68 5.76
N VAL A 27 -12.37 2.52 4.50
CA VAL A 27 -13.28 2.66 3.36
C VAL A 27 -14.45 1.68 3.46
N GLU A 28 -15.63 2.13 3.02
CA GLU A 28 -16.81 1.29 2.93
C GLU A 28 -16.89 0.67 1.52
N SER A 29 -16.47 -0.59 1.44
CA SER A 29 -16.59 -1.41 0.24
C SER A 29 -17.89 -2.21 0.27
N ASP A 30 -18.52 -2.39 -0.89
CA ASP A 30 -19.64 -3.33 -1.01
C ASP A 30 -19.19 -4.79 -1.21
N GLU A 31 -17.88 -5.03 -1.31
CA GLU A 31 -17.23 -6.33 -1.52
C GLU A 31 -17.69 -7.06 -2.80
N LYS A 32 -18.29 -6.37 -3.78
CA LYS A 32 -18.82 -7.00 -5.01
C LYS A 32 -17.87 -6.99 -6.21
N CYS A 33 -16.57 -6.78 -6.00
CA CYS A 33 -15.60 -6.99 -7.08
C CYS A 33 -15.49 -8.49 -7.42
N SER A 34 -15.19 -8.80 -8.68
CA SER A 34 -14.85 -10.16 -9.11
C SER A 34 -13.35 -10.28 -9.29
N THR A 35 -12.70 -11.25 -8.67
CA THR A 35 -11.27 -11.52 -8.91
C THR A 35 -10.95 -11.90 -10.35
N THR A 36 -11.98 -12.30 -11.12
CA THR A 36 -11.86 -12.56 -12.56
C THR A 36 -11.85 -11.27 -13.41
N SER A 37 -12.08 -10.11 -12.82
CA SER A 37 -12.14 -8.84 -13.54
C SER A 37 -10.76 -8.33 -13.96
N VAL A 38 -9.69 -8.75 -13.29
CA VAL A 38 -8.31 -8.48 -13.71
C VAL A 38 -7.56 -9.80 -13.63
N GLN A 39 -6.90 -10.19 -14.72
CA GLN A 39 -6.28 -11.50 -14.85
C GLN A 39 -4.89 -11.40 -15.45
N ILE A 40 -4.00 -12.31 -15.09
CA ILE A 40 -2.73 -12.55 -15.76
C ILE A 40 -2.92 -13.69 -16.77
N THR A 41 -2.55 -13.44 -18.02
CA THR A 41 -2.58 -14.40 -19.14
C THR A 41 -1.19 -14.91 -19.51
N GLY A 42 -0.14 -14.20 -19.10
CA GLY A 42 1.24 -14.56 -19.41
C GLY A 42 2.25 -14.05 -18.40
N ILE A 43 3.22 -14.88 -18.07
CA ILE A 43 4.40 -14.54 -17.27
C ILE A 43 5.61 -15.13 -17.97
N THR A 44 6.54 -14.29 -18.39
CA THR A 44 7.75 -14.74 -19.11
C THR A 44 8.98 -14.12 -18.47
N ALA A 45 9.98 -14.93 -18.11
CA ALA A 45 11.25 -14.42 -17.62
C ALA A 45 11.96 -13.61 -18.72
N VAL A 46 12.51 -12.45 -18.37
CA VAL A 46 13.20 -11.55 -19.31
C VAL A 46 14.67 -11.95 -19.44
N ALA A 47 15.32 -12.34 -18.34
CA ALA A 47 16.73 -12.72 -18.33
C ALA A 47 17.01 -13.87 -17.34
N ALA A 48 17.36 -15.09 -17.78
CA ALA A 48 17.37 -15.56 -19.17
C ALA A 48 15.95 -15.66 -19.74
N ALA A 49 15.78 -15.32 -21.03
CA ALA A 49 14.48 -15.36 -21.68
C ALA A 49 13.85 -16.76 -21.56
N GLY A 50 12.67 -16.83 -20.94
CA GLY A 50 11.96 -18.08 -20.67
C GLY A 50 10.80 -18.35 -21.64
N GLY A 51 10.15 -19.50 -21.46
CA GLY A 51 8.80 -19.72 -22.00
C GLY A 51 7.75 -19.09 -21.09
N ASN A 52 6.51 -18.95 -21.61
CA ASN A 52 5.39 -18.53 -20.77
C ASN A 52 5.14 -19.57 -19.66
N ILE A 53 5.12 -19.10 -18.42
CA ILE A 53 4.89 -19.91 -17.22
C ILE A 53 3.39 -20.17 -17.04
N VAL A 54 2.53 -19.27 -17.52
CA VAL A 54 1.08 -19.48 -17.52
C VAL A 54 0.74 -20.52 -18.61
N PRO A 55 0.09 -21.65 -18.27
CA PRO A 55 -0.25 -22.66 -19.25
C PRO A 55 -1.18 -22.11 -20.34
N ALA A 56 -1.04 -22.62 -21.56
CA ALA A 56 -1.90 -22.20 -22.67
C ALA A 56 -3.40 -22.39 -22.36
N ASN A 57 -4.21 -21.39 -22.69
CA ASN A 57 -5.66 -21.33 -22.38
C ASN A 57 -5.99 -21.34 -20.88
N LYS A 58 -5.04 -20.98 -20.02
CA LYS A 58 -5.27 -20.67 -18.62
C LYS A 58 -5.06 -19.19 -18.38
N VAL A 59 -5.68 -18.72 -17.30
CA VAL A 59 -5.56 -17.38 -16.76
C VAL A 59 -5.38 -17.51 -15.26
N ILE A 60 -4.77 -16.51 -14.66
CA ILE A 60 -4.63 -16.39 -13.21
C ILE A 60 -5.50 -15.20 -12.81
N ASP A 61 -6.54 -15.46 -12.04
CA ASP A 61 -7.38 -14.44 -11.44
C ASP A 61 -6.59 -13.64 -10.40
N SER A 62 -7.01 -12.41 -10.08
CA SER A 62 -6.47 -11.67 -8.95
C SER A 62 -6.64 -12.51 -7.67
N THR A 63 -5.69 -12.44 -6.74
CA THR A 63 -5.76 -13.22 -5.49
C THR A 63 -6.88 -12.72 -4.60
N SER A 64 -7.08 -11.41 -4.60
CA SER A 64 -8.12 -10.74 -3.84
C SER A 64 -8.54 -9.45 -4.54
N CYS A 65 -9.60 -8.83 -4.02
CA CYS A 65 -10.01 -7.51 -4.46
C CYS A 65 -10.74 -6.78 -3.34
N LEU A 66 -10.53 -5.47 -3.26
CA LEU A 66 -11.34 -4.56 -2.44
C LEU A 66 -12.46 -4.05 -3.35
N GLY A 67 -13.70 -4.43 -3.01
CA GLY A 67 -14.93 -4.20 -3.79
C GLY A 67 -15.24 -2.73 -4.04
N PHE A 68 -16.34 -2.47 -4.75
CA PHE A 68 -16.69 -1.10 -5.17
C PHE A 68 -16.80 -0.21 -3.94
N VAL A 69 -15.81 0.66 -3.78
CA VAL A 69 -15.81 1.62 -2.69
C VAL A 69 -16.88 2.63 -3.04
N THR A 70 -17.96 2.56 -2.28
CA THR A 70 -19.13 3.43 -2.44
C THR A 70 -18.98 4.71 -1.63
N TYR A 71 -18.07 4.69 -0.64
CA TYR A 71 -17.67 5.88 0.08
C TYR A 71 -16.24 5.75 0.64
N PRO A 72 -15.35 6.73 0.39
CA PRO A 72 -15.53 7.88 -0.49
C PRO A 72 -15.58 7.44 -1.96
N ASP A 73 -16.46 8.06 -2.73
CA ASP A 73 -16.75 7.80 -4.14
C ASP A 73 -15.70 8.37 -5.10
N ASN A 74 -14.46 8.56 -4.65
CA ASN A 74 -13.32 8.93 -5.47
C ASN A 74 -12.06 8.32 -4.88
N ASP A 75 -11.15 7.83 -5.73
CA ASP A 75 -9.85 7.40 -5.26
C ASP A 75 -8.96 8.63 -4.98
N TRP A 76 -8.33 8.65 -3.82
CA TRP A 76 -7.40 9.72 -3.40
C TRP A 76 -5.99 9.13 -3.28
N GLY A 77 -5.00 9.93 -2.86
CA GLY A 77 -3.64 9.42 -2.67
C GLY A 77 -2.97 8.91 -3.96
N ASN A 78 -3.47 9.36 -5.11
CA ASN A 78 -2.99 8.99 -6.45
C ASN A 78 -1.67 9.66 -6.85
N ASN A 79 -1.05 10.43 -5.95
CA ASN A 79 0.21 11.11 -6.20
C ASN A 79 1.12 10.99 -4.96
N PRO A 80 1.53 9.76 -4.59
CA PRO A 80 2.38 9.53 -3.42
C PRO A 80 3.68 10.31 -3.55
N LYS A 81 4.09 10.91 -2.43
CA LYS A 81 5.31 11.70 -2.29
C LYS A 81 5.83 11.51 -0.87
N PRO A 82 6.96 10.82 -0.68
CA PRO A 82 7.99 10.54 -1.68
C PRO A 82 7.83 9.26 -2.52
N ASN A 83 6.74 8.51 -2.37
CA ASN A 83 6.52 7.19 -3.00
C ASN A 83 7.61 6.18 -2.60
N MET A 84 7.82 6.03 -1.30
CA MET A 84 8.71 5.05 -0.66
C MET A 84 7.95 4.02 0.18
N GLY A 85 6.61 4.12 0.29
CA GLY A 85 5.79 3.11 0.97
C GLY A 85 5.58 3.36 2.47
N GLY A 86 5.94 4.55 2.95
CA GLY A 86 5.71 4.94 4.35
C GLY A 86 4.23 5.16 4.64
N LEU A 87 3.82 5.04 5.89
CA LEU A 87 2.46 5.35 6.32
C LEU A 87 2.05 6.77 5.89
N GLY A 88 0.91 6.88 5.21
CA GLY A 88 0.39 8.14 4.66
C GLY A 88 0.94 8.52 3.28
N ASP A 89 1.78 7.69 2.66
CA ASP A 89 2.41 7.95 1.36
C ASP A 89 1.59 7.37 0.19
N GLY A 90 0.35 7.81 0.04
CA GLY A 90 -0.57 7.34 -1.01
C GLY A 90 -1.65 6.37 -0.54
N LEU A 91 -2.56 6.05 -1.48
CA LEU A 91 -3.80 5.31 -1.21
C LEU A 91 -3.57 3.99 -0.46
N LEU A 92 -2.71 3.12 -1.00
CA LEU A 92 -2.42 1.81 -0.40
C LEU A 92 -1.50 1.90 0.82
N ASN A 93 -0.97 3.08 1.14
CA ASN A 93 -0.17 3.31 2.33
C ASN A 93 -0.97 3.96 3.46
N SER A 94 -2.30 3.76 3.49
CA SER A 94 -3.20 4.36 4.48
C SER A 94 -3.19 5.89 4.51
N GLU A 95 -2.89 6.57 3.40
CA GLU A 95 -3.15 8.01 3.31
C GLU A 95 -4.63 8.26 3.60
N ALA A 96 -4.92 9.19 4.49
CA ALA A 96 -6.30 9.50 4.85
C ALA A 96 -6.83 10.64 3.97
N VAL A 97 -8.00 10.47 3.37
CA VAL A 97 -8.74 11.59 2.80
C VAL A 97 -9.45 12.36 3.92
N LEU A 98 -9.08 13.62 4.08
CA LEU A 98 -9.68 14.53 5.07
C LEU A 98 -10.84 15.30 4.42
N LYS A 99 -12.10 14.92 4.69
CA LYS A 99 -13.26 15.74 4.30
C LYS A 99 -13.53 16.84 5.34
N GLY A 100 -13.79 18.06 4.85
CA GLY A 100 -14.04 19.28 5.65
C GLY A 100 -15.48 19.38 6.20
N GLN A 101 -15.70 20.32 7.14
CA GLN A 101 -16.88 20.42 8.01
C GLN A 101 -18.26 20.41 7.30
N GLY A 102 -19.14 19.51 7.74
CA GLY A 102 -20.54 19.36 7.29
C GLY A 102 -21.23 18.21 8.01
N GLN A 103 -22.28 17.60 7.44
CA GLN A 103 -22.82 16.32 7.96
C GLN A 103 -21.87 15.13 7.67
N ASP A 104 -20.95 15.28 6.73
CA ASP A 104 -19.96 14.28 6.30
C ASP A 104 -18.57 14.61 6.88
N LYS A 105 -18.34 14.29 8.16
CA LYS A 105 -17.11 14.68 8.91
C LYS A 105 -16.04 13.59 9.02
N ASP A 106 -16.31 12.40 8.51
CA ASP A 106 -15.40 11.29 8.70
C ASP A 106 -14.28 11.35 7.64
N SER A 107 -13.06 11.07 8.10
CA SER A 107 -11.91 10.88 7.21
C SER A 107 -11.82 9.39 6.90
N TYR A 108 -11.34 9.03 5.70
CA TYR A 108 -11.30 7.63 5.25
C TYR A 108 -9.89 7.21 4.88
N TYR A 109 -9.56 5.94 5.10
CA TYR A 109 -8.32 5.32 4.62
C TYR A 109 -8.56 3.90 4.11
N VAL A 110 -7.68 3.44 3.21
CA VAL A 110 -7.56 2.01 2.90
C VAL A 110 -6.54 1.42 3.88
N PRO A 111 -6.86 0.35 4.63
CA PRO A 111 -5.88 -0.31 5.47
C PRO A 111 -4.69 -0.77 4.64
N GLY A 112 -3.48 -0.35 5.00
CA GLY A 112 -2.28 -0.67 4.23
C GLY A 112 -1.90 -2.15 4.24
N ASP A 113 -2.39 -2.91 5.22
CA ASP A 113 -2.28 -4.37 5.32
C ASP A 113 -3.45 -5.13 4.70
N TYR A 114 -4.42 -4.45 4.07
CA TYR A 114 -5.63 -5.12 3.58
C TYR A 114 -5.33 -6.33 2.67
N PHE A 115 -4.27 -6.24 1.86
CA PHE A 115 -3.83 -7.30 0.95
C PHE A 115 -2.65 -8.12 1.48
N LEU A 116 -2.10 -7.76 2.63
CA LEU A 116 -0.94 -8.42 3.25
C LEU A 116 -1.41 -9.59 4.12
N THR A 117 -1.96 -10.62 3.47
CA THR A 117 -2.67 -11.73 4.14
C THR A 117 -1.87 -13.04 4.20
N ASN A 118 -0.79 -13.18 3.43
CA ASN A 118 0.10 -14.33 3.48
C ASN A 118 1.05 -14.23 4.68
N ASP A 119 1.47 -15.36 5.26
CA ASP A 119 2.42 -15.39 6.39
C ASP A 119 3.80 -14.78 6.06
N ARG A 120 4.12 -14.66 4.77
CA ARG A 120 5.35 -14.00 4.28
C ARG A 120 5.17 -12.51 4.02
N ASP A 121 3.95 -12.01 4.04
CA ASP A 121 3.68 -10.59 3.93
C ASP A 121 4.07 -9.89 5.24
N SER A 122 4.57 -8.66 5.13
CA SER A 122 4.93 -7.88 6.31
C SER A 122 4.80 -6.39 6.05
N MET A 123 4.34 -5.67 7.07
CA MET A 123 4.61 -4.23 7.18
C MET A 123 6.09 -4.01 7.50
N VAL A 124 6.56 -2.80 7.24
CA VAL A 124 7.98 -2.46 7.28
C VAL A 124 8.22 -1.27 8.21
N ASN A 125 9.49 -1.04 8.59
CA ASN A 125 9.87 0.11 9.40
C ASN A 125 10.84 0.96 8.57
N LEU A 126 10.30 1.88 7.76
CA LEU A 126 11.06 2.73 6.85
C LEU A 126 11.63 3.96 7.56
N ASP A 127 10.97 4.44 8.61
CA ASP A 127 11.43 5.59 9.39
C ASP A 127 12.51 5.23 10.44
N GLY A 128 12.76 3.93 10.62
CA GLY A 128 13.76 3.37 11.52
C GLY A 128 13.42 3.54 13.00
N ILE A 129 12.15 3.84 13.34
CA ILE A 129 11.72 4.07 14.71
C ILE A 129 10.52 3.19 15.09
N GLY A 130 10.64 2.44 16.18
CA GLY A 130 9.51 1.70 16.74
C GLY A 130 9.11 0.45 15.95
N GLU A 131 7.79 0.27 15.77
CA GLU A 131 7.18 -0.92 15.18
C GLU A 131 7.19 -0.84 13.64
N ALA A 132 7.14 -2.00 12.98
CA ALA A 132 6.95 -2.07 11.54
C ALA A 132 5.47 -1.79 11.21
N ASN A 133 5.17 -0.55 10.85
CA ASN A 133 3.81 -0.05 10.60
C ASN A 133 3.66 0.66 9.25
N ASP A 134 4.72 0.69 8.44
CA ASP A 134 4.70 1.22 7.10
C ASP A 134 4.21 0.14 6.12
N PRO A 135 3.17 0.40 5.32
CA PRO A 135 2.61 -0.62 4.44
C PRO A 135 3.49 -1.02 3.25
N GLY A 136 4.49 -0.22 2.85
CA GLY A 136 5.49 -0.60 1.86
C GLY A 136 5.08 -0.54 0.38
N TRP A 137 3.90 -0.01 0.06
CA TRP A 137 3.39 0.06 -1.32
C TRP A 137 4.04 1.19 -2.12
N ILE A 138 4.48 0.88 -3.34
CA ILE A 138 5.03 1.85 -4.30
C ILE A 138 4.09 1.97 -5.48
N ARG A 139 3.63 3.18 -5.81
CA ARG A 139 2.90 3.43 -7.06
C ARG A 139 3.88 3.42 -8.23
N LEU A 140 3.62 2.57 -9.20
CA LEU A 140 4.40 2.49 -10.45
C LEU A 140 4.04 3.63 -11.40
N GLY A 141 2.77 4.04 -11.39
CA GLY A 141 2.23 5.12 -12.18
C GLY A 141 0.72 4.99 -12.36
N GLY A 142 0.15 5.81 -13.24
CA GLY A 142 -1.26 5.74 -13.58
C GLY A 142 -1.63 6.47 -14.86
N ALA A 143 -2.88 6.34 -15.27
CA ALA A 143 -3.39 6.92 -16.50
C ALA A 143 -4.82 7.47 -16.33
N GLU A 144 -5.09 8.60 -16.97
CA GLU A 144 -6.38 9.31 -16.96
C GLU A 144 -6.91 9.60 -18.36
N THR A 145 -6.08 9.40 -19.39
CA THR A 145 -6.42 9.75 -20.77
C THR A 145 -5.91 8.68 -21.71
N THR A 146 -6.53 8.57 -22.88
CA THR A 146 -6.14 7.64 -23.94
C THR A 146 -5.69 8.37 -25.19
N SER A 147 -4.87 7.71 -26.01
CA SER A 147 -4.42 8.20 -27.32
C SER A 147 -4.27 7.02 -28.26
N GLY A 148 -5.06 6.99 -29.34
CA GLY A 148 -5.04 5.88 -30.30
C GLY A 148 -5.52 4.53 -29.73
N GLY A 149 -6.29 4.52 -28.64
CA GLY A 149 -6.75 3.30 -27.95
C GLY A 149 -5.77 2.76 -26.92
N GLU A 150 -4.64 3.42 -26.69
CA GLU A 150 -3.71 3.13 -25.61
C GLU A 150 -3.84 4.18 -24.51
N TRP A 151 -3.73 3.76 -23.24
CA TRP A 151 -3.76 4.65 -22.09
C TRP A 151 -2.41 5.36 -21.94
N ASN A 152 -2.48 6.68 -21.74
CA ASN A 152 -1.30 7.53 -21.54
C ASN A 152 -0.75 7.33 -20.12
N PHE A 153 -0.06 6.22 -19.89
CA PHE A 153 0.52 5.86 -18.61
C PHE A 153 1.64 6.84 -18.23
N LYS A 154 1.51 7.43 -17.05
CA LYS A 154 2.51 8.33 -16.46
C LYS A 154 3.20 7.60 -15.33
N TYR A 155 4.48 7.33 -15.52
CA TYR A 155 5.33 6.70 -14.52
C TYR A 155 5.59 7.65 -13.35
N ASP A 156 5.58 7.09 -12.15
CA ASP A 156 5.98 7.78 -10.94
C ASP A 156 7.50 7.66 -10.72
N SER A 157 7.97 8.26 -9.63
CA SER A 157 9.35 8.17 -9.19
C SER A 157 9.41 7.68 -7.76
N ILE A 158 10.49 6.99 -7.40
CA ILE A 158 10.88 6.74 -6.01
C ILE A 158 11.90 7.80 -5.65
N GLY A 159 11.51 8.80 -4.84
CA GLY A 159 12.36 9.97 -4.60
C GLY A 159 12.75 10.66 -5.92
N ASN A 160 14.05 10.60 -6.28
CA ASN A 160 14.59 11.20 -7.52
C ASN A 160 14.71 10.21 -8.69
N TYR A 161 14.31 8.96 -8.50
CA TYR A 161 14.51 7.89 -9.47
C TYR A 161 13.22 7.62 -10.26
N ASN A 162 13.23 7.86 -11.57
CA ASN A 162 12.06 7.66 -12.43
C ASN A 162 11.84 6.18 -12.77
N LEU A 163 10.66 5.65 -12.44
CA LEU A 163 10.32 4.24 -12.67
C LEU A 163 10.22 3.90 -14.17
N GLY A 164 9.83 4.84 -15.03
CA GLY A 164 9.78 4.63 -16.47
C GLY A 164 11.14 4.38 -17.14
N SER A 165 12.24 4.41 -16.38
CA SER A 165 13.55 3.97 -16.84
C SER A 165 13.82 2.47 -16.68
N VAL A 166 13.01 1.78 -15.88
CA VAL A 166 13.21 0.36 -15.52
C VAL A 166 11.94 -0.50 -15.63
N ILE A 167 10.79 0.11 -15.87
CA ILE A 167 9.54 -0.60 -16.18
C ILE A 167 8.92 -0.05 -17.47
N ASP A 168 8.28 -0.94 -18.21
CA ASP A 168 7.48 -0.63 -19.39
C ASP A 168 6.05 -1.16 -19.20
N MET A 169 5.10 -0.24 -19.05
CA MET A 169 3.70 -0.49 -18.81
C MET A 169 2.87 -0.07 -20.01
N SER A 170 2.00 -0.96 -20.48
CA SER A 170 1.00 -0.65 -21.50
C SER A 170 -0.37 -1.13 -21.06
N PHE A 171 -1.37 -0.29 -21.33
CA PHE A 171 -2.78 -0.59 -21.15
C PHE A 171 -3.52 -0.19 -22.41
N ILE A 172 -4.25 -1.14 -22.99
CA ILE A 172 -5.02 -0.94 -24.19
C ILE A 172 -6.50 -0.99 -23.85
N ASP A 173 -7.27 -0.09 -24.45
CA ASP A 173 -8.71 0.10 -24.23
C ASP A 173 -9.55 -1.13 -24.63
N ASN A 174 -8.93 -2.10 -25.32
CA ASN A 174 -9.54 -3.39 -25.62
C ASN A 174 -9.56 -4.37 -24.42
N GLY A 175 -9.13 -3.93 -23.23
CA GLY A 175 -9.10 -4.79 -22.04
C GLY A 175 -7.80 -5.55 -21.86
N THR A 176 -6.69 -5.14 -22.47
CA THR A 176 -5.38 -5.81 -22.31
C THR A 176 -4.38 -4.92 -21.60
N TRP A 177 -3.44 -5.52 -20.87
CA TRP A 177 -2.35 -4.84 -20.18
C TRP A 177 -1.06 -5.66 -20.24
N SER A 178 0.08 -4.98 -20.12
CA SER A 178 1.39 -5.63 -19.96
C SER A 178 2.33 -4.79 -19.09
N LEU A 179 3.13 -5.47 -18.28
CA LEU A 179 4.22 -4.89 -17.50
C LEU A 179 5.50 -5.67 -17.78
N ALA A 180 6.50 -5.02 -18.37
CA ALA A 180 7.85 -5.58 -18.49
C ALA A 180 8.79 -4.89 -17.50
N VAL A 181 9.52 -5.69 -16.74
CA VAL A 181 10.54 -5.21 -15.79
C VAL A 181 11.92 -5.38 -16.42
N ASP A 182 12.67 -4.29 -16.55
CA ASP A 182 14.06 -4.33 -17.01
C ASP A 182 14.96 -4.98 -15.94
N PRO A 183 15.93 -5.85 -16.31
CA PRO A 183 16.90 -6.42 -15.36
C PRO A 183 17.62 -5.39 -14.46
N SER A 184 17.82 -4.16 -14.94
CA SER A 184 18.40 -3.06 -14.15
C SER A 184 17.50 -2.56 -13.02
N ALA A 185 16.21 -2.93 -13.01
CA ALA A 185 15.28 -2.63 -11.92
C ALA A 185 15.78 -3.16 -10.57
N ILE A 186 16.44 -4.33 -10.54
CA ILE A 186 16.99 -4.91 -9.31
C ILE A 186 18.08 -4.01 -8.71
N GLU A 187 19.02 -3.53 -9.53
CA GLU A 187 20.06 -2.61 -9.06
C GLU A 187 19.44 -1.26 -8.65
N PHE A 188 18.46 -0.80 -9.41
CA PHE A 188 17.73 0.44 -9.16
C PHE A 188 17.01 0.41 -7.81
N VAL A 189 16.17 -0.61 -7.53
CA VAL A 189 15.43 -0.72 -6.27
C VAL A 189 16.35 -1.00 -5.09
N THR A 190 17.46 -1.73 -5.32
CA THR A 190 18.48 -1.93 -4.28
C THR A 190 19.08 -0.59 -3.85
N LYS A 191 19.31 0.33 -4.79
CA LYS A 191 19.84 1.66 -4.47
C LYS A 191 18.78 2.61 -3.90
N ALA A 192 17.56 2.56 -4.42
CA ALA A 192 16.50 3.49 -4.04
C ALA A 192 15.85 3.13 -2.70
N LEU A 193 15.66 1.84 -2.45
CA LEU A 193 14.88 1.29 -1.33
C LEU A 193 15.67 0.31 -0.45
N GLY A 194 16.91 -0.03 -0.83
CA GLY A 194 17.74 -0.96 -0.06
C GLY A 194 17.38 -2.43 -0.25
N ARG A 195 16.56 -2.78 -1.25
CA ARG A 195 16.00 -4.13 -1.44
C ARG A 195 16.27 -4.72 -2.83
N PRO A 196 16.67 -6.00 -2.95
CA PRO A 196 17.03 -6.62 -4.22
C PRO A 196 15.86 -7.30 -4.97
N SER A 197 14.64 -7.26 -4.45
CA SER A 197 13.44 -7.81 -5.08
C SER A 197 12.67 -6.75 -5.86
N VAL A 198 11.87 -7.19 -6.84
CA VAL A 198 11.12 -6.26 -7.71
C VAL A 198 9.72 -6.03 -7.15
N PHE A 199 8.97 -7.09 -6.83
CA PHE A 199 7.72 -7.03 -6.08
C PHE A 199 7.15 -8.40 -5.70
N ASP A 200 6.52 -8.46 -4.54
CA ASP A 200 5.76 -9.58 -3.98
C ASP A 200 4.25 -9.46 -4.25
N HIS A 201 3.78 -8.23 -4.49
CA HIS A 201 2.42 -7.97 -4.97
C HIS A 201 2.39 -7.02 -6.16
N LEU A 202 1.36 -7.17 -6.98
CA LEU A 202 0.99 -6.22 -8.03
C LEU A 202 -0.49 -5.87 -7.88
N ALA A 203 -0.79 -4.62 -7.56
CA ALA A 203 -2.15 -4.14 -7.36
C ALA A 203 -2.58 -3.14 -8.44
N PHE A 204 -3.82 -3.25 -8.88
CA PHE A 204 -4.47 -2.36 -9.85
C PHE A 204 -5.61 -1.63 -9.15
N VAL A 205 -5.47 -0.31 -9.04
CA VAL A 205 -6.56 0.57 -8.60
C VAL A 205 -7.26 1.06 -9.85
N MET A 206 -8.53 0.70 -10.02
CA MET A 206 -9.33 1.04 -11.19
C MET A 206 -10.56 1.82 -10.78
N LYS A 207 -10.85 2.89 -11.52
CA LYS A 207 -11.97 3.79 -11.21
C LYS A 207 -12.87 4.04 -12.42
N GLY A 208 -14.17 3.86 -12.20
CA GLY A 208 -15.22 4.24 -13.14
C GLY A 208 -15.38 5.78 -13.26
N PRO A 209 -16.06 6.24 -14.31
CA PRO A 209 -16.23 7.66 -14.60
C PRO A 209 -17.19 8.32 -13.61
N ASN A 210 -16.96 9.59 -13.33
CA ASN A 210 -17.88 10.40 -12.54
C ASN A 210 -19.18 10.57 -13.34
N SER A 211 -20.31 10.23 -12.73
CA SER A 211 -21.62 10.33 -13.41
C SER A 211 -22.29 11.71 -13.23
N GLY A 212 -21.60 12.63 -12.53
CA GLY A 212 -22.03 13.99 -12.25
C GLY A 212 -22.90 14.10 -11.00
N GLY A 213 -23.02 15.30 -10.44
CA GLY A 213 -23.70 15.50 -9.15
C GLY A 213 -22.80 15.13 -7.98
N ASN A 214 -23.29 14.27 -7.07
CA ASN A 214 -22.55 13.74 -5.91
C ASN A 214 -22.13 12.26 -6.15
N ASP A 215 -21.91 11.88 -7.41
CA ASP A 215 -21.40 10.55 -7.78
C ASP A 215 -20.05 10.76 -8.48
N ASP A 216 -19.01 10.70 -7.67
CA ASP A 216 -17.64 10.83 -8.13
C ASP A 216 -17.09 9.54 -8.76
N GLY A 217 -17.89 8.47 -8.87
CA GLY A 217 -17.57 7.23 -9.58
C GLY A 217 -16.93 6.17 -8.68
N SER A 218 -17.51 4.97 -8.68
CA SER A 218 -16.97 3.86 -7.90
C SER A 218 -15.59 3.41 -8.39
N TRP A 219 -14.82 2.88 -7.46
CA TRP A 219 -13.48 2.35 -7.72
C TRP A 219 -13.26 1.04 -6.97
N ALA A 220 -12.33 0.23 -7.45
CA ALA A 220 -12.00 -1.07 -6.90
C ALA A 220 -10.49 -1.29 -6.96
N ILE A 221 -9.98 -2.14 -6.10
CA ILE A 221 -8.57 -2.54 -6.08
C ILE A 221 -8.50 -4.05 -6.33
N TYR A 222 -7.64 -4.47 -7.26
CA TYR A 222 -7.38 -5.87 -7.56
C TYR A 222 -5.93 -6.16 -7.24
N ASP A 223 -5.67 -7.15 -6.39
CA ASP A 223 -4.32 -7.51 -5.97
C ASP A 223 -3.92 -8.87 -6.51
N PHE A 224 -2.65 -9.01 -6.86
CA PHE A 224 -1.98 -10.29 -7.11
C PHE A 224 -0.90 -10.47 -6.05
N ASN A 225 -1.19 -11.27 -5.04
CA ASN A 225 -0.22 -11.75 -4.06
C ASN A 225 0.56 -12.93 -4.66
N PHE A 226 1.83 -12.72 -4.98
CA PHE A 226 2.61 -13.77 -5.62
C PHE A 226 3.04 -14.88 -4.66
N TYR A 227 3.08 -14.64 -3.35
CA TYR A 227 3.30 -15.71 -2.38
C TYR A 227 2.14 -16.71 -2.39
N ASP A 228 0.90 -16.24 -2.40
CA ASP A 228 -0.29 -17.11 -2.51
C ASP A 228 -0.26 -17.92 -3.81
N LEU A 229 0.12 -17.28 -4.93
CA LEU A 229 0.20 -17.96 -6.22
C LEU A 229 1.32 -19.02 -6.28
N ILE A 230 2.42 -18.83 -5.56
CA ILE A 230 3.49 -19.82 -5.44
C ILE A 230 3.08 -20.95 -4.50
N ASP A 231 2.51 -20.63 -3.33
CA ASP A 231 2.14 -21.60 -2.29
C ASP A 231 0.99 -22.51 -2.71
N ASP A 232 0.07 -22.00 -3.56
CA ASP A 232 -1.01 -22.79 -4.16
C ASP A 232 -0.55 -23.70 -5.32
N ASP A 233 0.77 -23.86 -5.54
CA ASP A 233 1.38 -24.56 -6.67
C ASP A 233 0.93 -24.00 -8.05
N LYS A 234 0.41 -22.76 -8.10
CA LYS A 234 -0.06 -22.13 -9.35
C LYS A 234 1.07 -21.55 -10.18
N LEU A 235 2.20 -21.20 -9.55
CA LEU A 235 3.36 -20.58 -10.20
C LEU A 235 4.69 -21.15 -9.71
N ASN A 236 5.61 -21.36 -10.64
CA ASN A 236 7.01 -21.67 -10.37
C ASN A 236 7.88 -20.50 -10.85
N ILE A 237 7.99 -19.47 -10.03
CA ILE A 237 8.72 -18.23 -10.29
C ILE A 237 9.55 -17.82 -9.08
N SER A 238 10.65 -17.09 -9.32
CA SER A 238 11.57 -16.59 -8.30
C SER A 238 11.56 -15.07 -8.33
N PHE A 239 10.95 -14.44 -7.32
CA PHE A 239 11.04 -13.00 -7.12
C PHE A 239 12.31 -12.70 -6.34
N GLY A 240 13.18 -11.84 -6.89
CA GLY A 240 14.45 -11.45 -6.25
C GLY A 240 15.67 -11.43 -7.17
N ASP A 241 15.74 -12.35 -8.13
CA ASP A 241 16.88 -12.48 -9.04
C ASP A 241 16.49 -12.52 -10.52
N THR A 242 15.19 -12.65 -10.80
CA THR A 242 14.65 -12.76 -12.15
C THR A 242 13.63 -11.65 -12.39
N THR A 243 13.81 -10.92 -13.48
CA THR A 243 12.79 -9.98 -13.95
C THR A 243 11.84 -10.66 -14.92
N TYR A 244 10.58 -10.25 -14.88
CA TYR A 244 9.51 -10.86 -15.63
C TYR A 244 8.77 -9.83 -16.49
N LYS A 245 8.20 -10.32 -17.58
CA LYS A 245 7.14 -9.67 -18.33
C LYS A 245 5.82 -10.33 -17.96
N PHE A 246 4.88 -9.53 -17.50
CA PHE A 246 3.51 -9.88 -17.23
C PHE A 246 2.63 -9.38 -18.36
N GLU A 247 1.64 -10.19 -18.74
CA GLU A 247 0.60 -9.86 -19.70
C GLU A 247 -0.72 -10.30 -19.12
N GLY A 248 -1.78 -9.53 -19.37
CA GLY A 248 -3.07 -9.83 -18.80
C GLY A 248 -4.24 -9.10 -19.43
N THR A 249 -5.40 -9.31 -18.83
CA THR A 249 -6.66 -8.70 -19.24
C THR A 249 -7.36 -8.00 -18.09
N TRP A 250 -8.20 -7.04 -18.41
CA TRP A 250 -9.14 -6.41 -17.49
C TRP A 250 -10.53 -6.33 -18.12
N ASP A 251 -11.57 -6.51 -17.31
CA ASP A 251 -12.96 -6.44 -17.73
C ASP A 251 -13.40 -4.99 -17.87
N LYS A 252 -13.58 -4.54 -19.12
CA LYS A 252 -14.03 -3.19 -19.43
C LYS A 252 -15.42 -2.86 -18.90
N ASP A 253 -16.23 -3.88 -18.62
CA ASP A 253 -17.60 -3.74 -18.16
C ASP A 253 -17.70 -3.92 -16.63
N MET A 254 -16.55 -3.94 -15.91
CA MET A 254 -16.53 -4.14 -14.46
C MET A 254 -17.25 -3.03 -13.67
N PHE A 255 -17.33 -1.80 -14.18
CA PHE A 255 -18.04 -0.72 -13.51
C PHE A 255 -19.51 -0.65 -13.95
N ILE A 256 -20.41 -0.49 -12.97
CA ILE A 256 -21.86 -0.45 -13.14
C ILE A 256 -22.25 0.54 -14.26
N LYS A 257 -23.12 0.09 -15.19
CA LYS A 257 -23.67 0.81 -16.38
C LYS A 257 -22.76 0.89 -17.63
N ASN A 258 -21.83 -0.05 -17.85
CA ASN A 258 -20.92 -0.05 -19.02
C ASN A 258 -20.11 1.25 -19.11
N ASN A 259 -19.78 1.79 -17.95
CA ASN A 259 -19.16 3.08 -17.81
C ASN A 259 -17.65 2.87 -17.97
N ALA A 260 -17.08 3.45 -19.04
CA ALA A 260 -15.66 3.33 -19.38
C ALA A 260 -14.78 3.71 -18.19
N LEU A 261 -13.68 2.97 -17.99
CA LEU A 261 -12.63 3.32 -17.04
C LEU A 261 -12.23 4.79 -17.24
N SER A 262 -12.01 5.51 -16.13
CA SER A 262 -11.67 6.95 -16.16
C SER A 262 -10.30 7.25 -15.56
N HIS A 263 -9.90 6.45 -14.58
CA HIS A 263 -8.61 6.52 -13.95
C HIS A 263 -8.15 5.11 -13.60
N MET A 264 -6.84 4.88 -13.74
CA MET A 264 -6.18 3.68 -13.24
C MET A 264 -4.84 4.02 -12.62
N SER A 265 -4.42 3.25 -11.63
CA SER A 265 -3.03 3.23 -11.19
C SER A 265 -2.58 1.82 -10.85
N VAL A 266 -1.27 1.61 -10.97
CA VAL A 266 -0.65 0.32 -10.66
C VAL A 266 0.33 0.52 -9.52
N TRP A 267 0.28 -0.39 -8.57
CA TRP A 267 1.08 -0.37 -7.35
C TRP A 267 1.78 -1.71 -7.18
N ALA A 268 2.92 -1.67 -6.50
CA ALA A 268 3.72 -2.83 -6.21
C ALA A 268 4.10 -2.84 -4.73
N HIS A 269 4.00 -3.99 -4.07
CA HIS A 269 4.46 -4.19 -2.70
C HIS A 269 5.71 -5.07 -2.69
N ASP A 270 6.66 -4.74 -1.82
CA ASP A 270 7.91 -5.49 -1.66
C ASP A 270 8.54 -5.15 -0.31
N PRO A 271 8.21 -5.85 0.77
CA PRO A 271 8.82 -5.58 2.05
C PRO A 271 10.32 -5.95 2.00
N PRO A 272 11.21 -5.18 2.65
CA PRO A 272 12.59 -5.62 2.78
C PRO A 272 12.60 -6.93 3.57
N VAL A 273 13.56 -7.81 3.26
CA VAL A 273 13.87 -8.95 4.12
C VAL A 273 14.10 -8.40 5.52
N ALA A 274 13.25 -8.79 6.47
CA ALA A 274 13.37 -8.37 7.86
C ALA A 274 14.83 -8.59 8.29
N GLN A 275 15.55 -7.50 8.56
CA GLN A 275 16.76 -7.67 9.34
C GLN A 275 16.29 -8.03 10.73
N ASP A 276 16.56 -9.26 11.15
CA ASP A 276 16.59 -9.62 12.57
C ASP A 276 17.56 -8.65 13.25
N VAL A 277 17.07 -7.51 13.71
CA VAL A 277 17.82 -6.64 14.60
C VAL A 277 17.76 -7.34 15.94
N PRO A 278 18.86 -7.90 16.45
CA PRO A 278 18.84 -8.54 17.76
C PRO A 278 18.36 -7.49 18.76
N GLU A 279 17.31 -7.81 19.51
CA GLU A 279 16.76 -6.91 20.51
C GLU A 279 17.92 -6.26 21.30
N PRO A 280 17.98 -4.93 21.38
CA PRO A 280 19.16 -4.26 21.90
C PRO A 280 19.40 -4.79 23.32
N SER A 281 20.62 -5.27 23.53
CA SER A 281 21.11 -5.82 24.81
C SER A 281 20.97 -4.84 25.98
N THR A 282 20.56 -3.60 25.72
CA THR A 282 20.08 -2.61 26.70
C THR A 282 18.89 -3.10 27.52
N LEU A 283 17.96 -3.90 26.97
CA LEU A 283 16.86 -4.49 27.74
C LEU A 283 17.38 -5.51 28.76
N ALA A 284 18.31 -6.37 28.33
CA ALA A 284 18.99 -7.32 29.22
C ALA A 284 19.83 -6.60 30.29
N ILE A 285 20.56 -5.53 29.93
CA ILE A 285 21.33 -4.70 30.87
C ILE A 285 20.41 -3.96 31.84
N PHE A 286 19.25 -3.48 31.39
CA PHE A 286 18.24 -2.82 32.23
C PHE A 286 17.64 -3.81 33.23
N VAL A 287 17.26 -5.01 32.79
CA VAL A 287 16.78 -6.08 33.67
C VAL A 287 17.85 -6.51 34.67
N LEU A 288 19.10 -6.69 34.24
CA LEU A 288 20.22 -7.00 35.14
C LEU A 288 20.51 -5.86 36.13
N GLY A 289 20.36 -4.60 35.69
CA GLY A 289 20.47 -3.42 36.56
C GLY A 289 19.38 -3.39 37.65
N ILE A 290 18.15 -3.72 37.30
CA ILE A 290 17.03 -3.84 38.26
C ILE A 290 17.32 -4.98 39.25
N ILE A 291 17.73 -6.16 38.76
CA ILE A 291 18.08 -7.30 39.62
C ILE A 291 19.20 -6.92 40.60
N GLY A 292 20.27 -6.26 40.13
CA GLY A 292 21.37 -5.80 40.99
C GLY A 292 20.93 -4.80 42.07
N LEU A 293 20.03 -3.86 41.74
CA LEU A 293 19.47 -2.91 42.70
C LEU A 293 18.58 -3.60 43.74
N VAL A 294 17.78 -4.59 43.32
CA VAL A 294 16.91 -5.38 44.19
C VAL A 294 17.74 -6.27 45.12
N SER A 295 18.76 -6.96 44.62
CA SER A 295 19.68 -7.79 45.43
C SER A 295 20.41 -6.97 46.50
N ARG A 296 20.77 -5.72 46.19
CA ARG A 296 21.41 -4.81 47.17
C ARG A 296 20.45 -4.36 48.28
N ARG A 297 19.13 -4.36 48.03
CA ARG A 297 18.11 -4.04 49.03
C ARG A 297 17.86 -5.20 50.00
N PHE A 298 17.95 -6.45 49.52
CA PHE A 298 17.75 -7.64 50.36
C PHE A 298 18.97 -8.00 51.23
N ASN A 299 20.19 -7.61 50.83
CA ASN A 299 21.40 -7.80 51.66
C ASN A 299 21.57 -6.81 52.83
N LYS A 300 20.61 -5.92 53.09
CA LYS A 300 20.61 -5.02 54.27
C LYS A 300 19.78 -5.54 55.45
N HIS A 301 19.26 -6.77 55.36
CA HIS A 301 18.46 -7.41 56.42
C HIS A 301 19.06 -8.74 56.92
N LEU A 302 20.36 -8.97 56.72
CA LEU A 302 21.17 -10.00 57.37
C LEU A 302 22.29 -9.34 58.19
#